data_AF-A0A8H7BCR6-F1
#
_entry.id   AF-A0A8H7BCR6-F1
#
_cell.length_a   1.000
_cell.length_b   1.000
_cell.length_c   1.000
_cell.angle_alpha   90.00
_cell.angle_beta   90.00
_cell.angle_gamma   90.00
#
_symmetry.space_group_name_H-M   'P 1'
#
loop_
_entity.id
_entity.type
_entity.pdbx_description
1 polymer ?
#
loop_
_entity_poly.entity_id
_entity_poly.type
_entity_poly.pdbx_seq_one_letter_code
_entity_poly.pdbx_strand_id
1 'polypeptide(L)'
;MLKLAKAWHLADMLDDMQLQNKLIDVYRILYLELLNANTKIPLDYEAFVYLEFNLGTHTKMEKFMIDFFAGLSRYTGDFSAQELLPLRPDVSRALKLRRAQLVVQGRFVDLIATAWPLNVFDIVFGLPSNIINGRDIVCVTDV
;
A
#
# COMPACT_ATOMS: atom_id res chain seq x y z
N MET A 1 3.82 11.61 -1.57
CA MET A 1 4.35 10.32 -1.06
C MET A 1 5.88 10.29 -1.00
N LEU A 2 6.62 11.08 -1.78
CA LEU A 2 8.09 11.12 -1.73
C LEU A 2 8.65 11.41 -0.32
N LYS A 3 8.01 12.31 0.43
CA LYS A 3 8.38 12.60 1.83
C LYS A 3 8.27 11.36 2.73
N LEU A 4 7.23 10.54 2.54
CA LEU A 4 7.08 9.26 3.24
C LEU A 4 8.19 8.30 2.85
N ALA A 5 8.44 8.13 1.55
CA ALA A 5 9.48 7.22 1.05
C ALA A 5 10.86 7.58 1.62
N LYS A 6 11.21 8.87 1.66
CA LYS A 6 12.46 9.37 2.28
C LYS A 6 12.48 9.13 3.79
N ALA A 7 11.41 9.49 4.51
CA ALA A 7 11.35 9.31 5.96
C ALA A 7 11.42 7.83 6.36
N TRP A 8 10.78 6.95 5.58
CA TRP A 8 10.84 5.51 5.75
C TRP A 8 12.24 4.96 5.52
N HIS A 9 12.89 5.35 4.42
CA HIS A 9 14.27 4.96 4.15
C HIS A 9 15.21 5.38 5.29
N LEU A 10 15.05 6.60 5.83
CA LEU A 10 15.83 7.03 7.00
C LEU A 10 15.52 6.20 8.25
N ALA A 11 14.25 5.87 8.51
CA ALA A 11 13.86 5.03 9.63
C ALA A 11 14.41 3.60 9.50
N ASP A 12 14.44 3.06 8.28
CA ASP A 12 15.04 1.77 7.93
C ASP A 12 16.55 1.77 8.15
N MET A 13 17.25 2.81 7.70
CA MET A 13 18.70 2.97 7.95
C MET A 13 19.05 3.08 9.44
N LEU A 14 18.14 3.60 10.27
CA LEU A 14 18.31 3.75 11.71
C LEU A 14 17.84 2.53 12.51
N ASP A 15 17.28 1.51 11.84
CA ASP A 15 16.60 0.36 12.47
C ASP A 15 15.52 0.78 13.49
N ASP A 16 14.87 1.93 13.23
CA ASP A 16 13.85 2.51 14.11
C ASP A 16 12.46 2.08 13.69
N MET A 17 12.06 0.90 14.15
CA MET A 17 10.72 0.36 13.93
C MET A 17 9.61 1.24 14.53
N GLN A 18 9.88 2.00 15.60
CA GLN A 18 8.86 2.88 16.18
C GLN A 18 8.56 4.06 15.26
N LEU A 19 9.60 4.64 14.66
CA LEU A 19 9.46 5.69 13.66
C LEU A 19 8.73 5.18 12.41
N GLN A 20 9.05 3.97 11.93
CA GLN A 20 8.33 3.35 10.82
C GLN A 20 6.83 3.18 11.12
N ASN A 21 6.47 2.64 12.28
CA ASN A 21 5.07 2.50 12.69
C ASN A 21 4.36 3.86 12.75
N LYS A 22 5.00 4.86 13.36
CA LYS A 22 4.44 6.22 13.47
C LYS A 22 4.24 6.87 12.10
N LEU A 23 5.13 6.66 11.15
CA LEU A 23 4.97 7.14 9.78
C LEU A 23 3.75 6.52 9.11
N ILE A 24 3.53 5.22 9.28
CA ILE A 24 2.33 4.55 8.75
C ILE A 24 1.07 5.08 9.41
N ASP A 25 1.05 5.27 10.73
CA ASP A 25 -0.12 5.80 11.43
C ASP A 25 -0.52 7.19 10.93
N VAL A 26 0.46 8.08 10.73
CA VAL A 26 0.22 9.42 10.19
C VAL A 26 -0.37 9.34 8.78
N TYR A 27 0.22 8.53 7.90
CA TYR A 27 -0.27 8.40 6.52
C TYR A 27 -1.57 7.60 6.42
N ARG A 28 -1.86 6.76 7.40
CA ARG A 28 -3.15 6.07 7.52
C ARG A 28 -4.27 7.04 7.89
N ILE A 29 -4.03 7.94 8.83
CA ILE A 29 -5.00 9.00 9.16
C ILE A 29 -5.28 9.83 7.91
N LEU A 30 -4.22 10.26 7.22
CA LEU A 30 -4.33 10.99 5.96
C LEU A 30 -5.11 10.19 4.89
N TYR A 31 -4.83 8.89 4.75
CA TYR A 31 -5.56 8.02 3.82
C TYR A 31 -7.07 8.02 4.11
N LEU A 32 -7.45 7.86 5.38
CA LEU A 32 -8.87 7.83 5.79
C LEU A 32 -9.56 9.16 5.53
N GLU A 33 -8.89 10.29 5.78
CA GLU A 33 -9.39 11.63 5.47
C GLU A 33 -9.65 11.79 3.96
N LEU A 34 -8.68 11.41 3.13
CA LEU A 34 -8.78 11.49 1.67
C LEU A 34 -9.85 10.55 1.11
N LEU A 35 -9.96 9.36 1.68
CA LEU A 35 -10.97 8.37 1.30
C LEU A 35 -12.38 8.85 1.63
N ASN A 36 -12.58 9.46 2.81
CA ASN A 36 -13.86 10.05 3.20
C ASN A 36 -14.22 11.27 2.34
N ALA A 37 -13.21 12.06 1.94
CA ALA A 37 -13.37 13.20 1.05
C ALA A 37 -13.49 12.81 -0.45
N ASN A 38 -13.41 11.53 -0.79
CA ASN A 38 -13.35 11.03 -2.18
C ASN A 38 -12.31 11.78 -3.05
N THR A 39 -11.19 12.17 -2.44
CA THR A 39 -10.17 12.98 -3.11
C THR A 39 -9.24 12.09 -3.92
N LYS A 40 -9.20 12.32 -5.24
CA LYS A 40 -8.20 11.69 -6.10
C LYS A 40 -6.85 12.38 -5.89
N ILE A 41 -5.83 11.61 -5.50
CA ILE A 41 -4.44 12.08 -5.48
C ILE A 41 -3.72 11.50 -6.70
N PRO A 42 -2.99 12.33 -7.47
CA PRO A 42 -2.16 11.85 -8.58
C PRO A 42 -1.04 10.94 -8.07
N LEU A 43 -0.67 9.95 -8.89
CA LEU A 43 0.43 9.05 -8.58
C LEU A 43 1.74 9.84 -8.46
N ASP A 44 2.47 9.59 -7.38
CA ASP A 44 3.75 10.22 -7.09
C ASP A 44 4.88 9.33 -7.64
N TYR A 45 5.16 9.49 -8.93
CA TYR A 45 6.19 8.72 -9.64
C TYR A 45 7.57 8.85 -8.99
N GLU A 46 7.94 10.05 -8.52
CA GLU A 46 9.23 10.28 -7.89
C GLU A 46 9.41 9.42 -6.63
N ALA A 47 8.34 9.17 -5.88
CA ALA A 47 8.38 8.29 -4.72
C ALA A 47 8.72 6.84 -5.10
N PHE A 48 8.13 6.32 -6.18
CA PHE A 48 8.40 4.96 -6.65
C PHE A 48 9.85 4.81 -7.15
N VAL A 49 10.33 5.78 -7.94
CA VAL A 49 11.74 5.80 -8.39
C VAL A 49 12.70 5.87 -7.22
N TYR A 50 12.39 6.70 -6.23
CA TYR A 50 13.23 6.84 -5.05
C TYR A 50 13.35 5.51 -4.29
N LEU A 51 12.24 4.81 -4.06
CA LEU A 51 12.27 3.50 -3.38
C LEU A 51 13.07 2.49 -4.17
N GLU A 52 12.87 2.41 -5.49
CA GLU A 52 13.61 1.49 -6.36
C GLU A 52 15.12 1.71 -6.24
N PHE A 53 15.57 2.97 -6.28
CA PHE A 53 16.99 3.29 -6.26
C PHE A 53 17.65 3.07 -4.89
N ASN A 54 16.91 3.31 -3.80
CA ASN A 54 17.50 3.34 -2.45
C ASN A 54 17.25 2.06 -1.64
N LEU A 55 16.05 1.49 -1.75
CA LEU A 55 15.61 0.33 -0.97
C LEU A 55 15.39 -0.91 -1.84
N GLY A 56 15.46 -0.76 -3.17
CA GLY A 56 15.18 -1.82 -4.12
C GLY A 56 13.68 -1.95 -4.45
N THR A 57 13.32 -3.11 -5.00
CA THR A 57 11.99 -3.38 -5.57
C THR A 57 11.16 -4.24 -4.61
N HIS A 58 9.82 -4.15 -4.68
CA HIS A 58 8.90 -4.97 -3.87
C HIS A 58 9.03 -4.79 -2.34
N THR A 59 9.47 -3.62 -1.92
CA THR A 59 9.65 -3.28 -0.50
C THR A 59 8.32 -3.11 0.22
N LYS A 60 8.33 -3.19 1.56
CA LYS A 60 7.12 -2.96 2.38
C LYS A 60 6.49 -1.60 2.08
N MET A 61 7.33 -0.57 1.89
CA MET A 61 6.88 0.77 1.55
C MET A 61 6.29 0.83 0.13
N GLU A 62 6.89 0.18 -0.87
CA GLU A 62 6.31 0.11 -2.22
C GLU A 62 4.89 -0.49 -2.18
N LYS A 63 4.72 -1.60 -1.45
CA LYS A 63 3.41 -2.24 -1.24
C LYS A 63 2.42 -1.31 -0.54
N PHE A 64 2.84 -0.59 0.50
CA PHE A 64 2.01 0.40 1.18
C PHE A 64 1.54 1.51 0.22
N MET A 65 2.42 2.05 -0.61
CA MET A 65 2.04 3.08 -1.58
C MET A 65 1.05 2.55 -2.62
N ILE A 66 1.24 1.31 -3.10
CA ILE A 66 0.30 0.66 -4.01
C ILE A 66 -1.09 0.55 -3.38
N ASP A 67 -1.18 0.07 -2.14
CA ASP A 67 -2.43 -0.04 -1.40
C ASP A 67 -3.09 1.32 -1.18
N PHE A 68 -2.30 2.34 -0.84
CA PHE A 68 -2.77 3.71 -0.63
C PHE A 68 -3.41 4.27 -1.91
N PHE A 69 -2.72 4.21 -3.04
CA PHE A 69 -3.23 4.77 -4.29
C PHE A 69 -4.38 3.93 -4.88
N ALA A 70 -4.30 2.60 -4.82
CA ALA A 70 -5.37 1.71 -5.27
C ALA A 70 -6.65 1.91 -4.43
N GLY A 71 -6.48 2.13 -3.12
CA GLY A 71 -7.54 2.44 -2.16
C GLY A 71 -8.29 3.72 -2.51
N LEU A 72 -7.58 4.83 -2.73
CA LEU A 72 -8.18 6.10 -3.11
C LEU A 72 -8.86 6.03 -4.49
N SER A 73 -8.25 5.30 -5.44
CA SER A 73 -8.78 5.15 -6.79
C SER A 73 -10.02 4.25 -6.90
N ARG A 74 -10.45 3.59 -5.82
CA ARG A 74 -11.61 2.68 -5.87
C ARG A 74 -12.92 3.39 -6.20
N TYR A 75 -13.05 4.67 -5.81
CA TYR A 75 -14.26 5.47 -6.03
C TYR A 75 -14.15 6.45 -7.19
N THR A 76 -12.95 6.69 -7.72
CA THR A 76 -12.68 7.76 -8.70
C THR A 76 -12.44 7.25 -10.12
N GLY A 77 -12.66 5.96 -10.38
CA GLY A 77 -12.49 5.34 -11.71
C GLY A 77 -11.16 4.60 -11.90
N ASP A 78 -10.95 4.06 -13.10
CA ASP A 78 -9.75 3.29 -13.45
C ASP A 78 -8.50 4.19 -13.59
N PHE A 79 -7.33 3.61 -13.37
CA PHE A 79 -6.07 4.25 -13.71
C PHE A 79 -5.92 4.36 -15.23
N SER A 80 -5.71 5.58 -15.73
CA SER A 80 -5.47 5.81 -17.15
C SER A 80 -4.12 5.24 -17.60
N ALA A 81 -3.98 4.95 -18.90
CA ALA A 81 -2.72 4.49 -19.47
C ALA A 81 -1.60 5.53 -19.30
N GLN A 82 -1.93 6.83 -19.40
CA GLN A 82 -0.98 7.92 -19.23
C GLN A 82 -0.47 8.02 -17.77
N GLU A 83 -1.33 7.81 -16.78
CA GLU A 83 -0.94 7.81 -15.36
C GLU A 83 0.00 6.66 -15.00
N LEU A 84 -0.12 5.53 -15.71
CA LEU A 84 0.68 4.32 -15.45
C LEU A 84 1.92 4.19 -16.34
N LEU A 85 1.99 4.94 -17.45
CA LEU A 85 3.13 4.94 -18.36
C LEU A 85 4.48 5.20 -17.69
N PRO A 86 4.62 6.17 -16.74
CA PRO A 86 5.90 6.41 -16.10
C PRO A 86 6.26 5.32 -15.07
N LEU A 87 5.30 4.51 -14.62
CA LEU A 87 5.57 3.47 -13.63
C LEU A 87 6.06 2.18 -14.28
N ARG A 88 6.79 1.41 -13.49
CA ARG A 88 7.28 0.10 -13.90
C ARG A 88 6.10 -0.86 -14.17
N PRO A 89 6.22 -1.80 -15.13
CA PRO A 89 5.11 -2.68 -15.50
C PRO A 89 4.56 -3.52 -14.33
N ASP A 90 5.43 -3.93 -13.41
CA ASP A 90 5.08 -4.67 -12.20
C ASP A 90 4.24 -3.82 -11.24
N VAL A 91 4.64 -2.58 -10.97
CA VAL A 91 3.92 -1.62 -10.12
C VAL A 91 2.57 -1.26 -10.75
N SER A 92 2.55 -0.98 -12.05
CA SER A 92 1.33 -0.68 -12.79
C SER A 92 0.34 -1.84 -12.76
N ARG A 93 0.82 -3.08 -12.91
CA ARG A 93 -0.01 -4.30 -12.79
C ARG A 93 -0.52 -4.47 -11.37
N ALA A 94 0.33 -4.26 -10.37
CA ALA A 94 -0.05 -4.37 -8.96
C ALA A 94 -1.14 -3.35 -8.57
N LEU A 95 -1.02 -2.08 -9.00
CA LEU A 95 -2.03 -1.04 -8.80
C LEU A 95 -3.39 -1.43 -9.38
N LYS A 96 -3.42 -1.91 -10.63
CA LYS A 96 -4.67 -2.36 -11.29
C LYS A 96 -5.30 -3.53 -10.56
N LEU A 97 -4.50 -4.56 -10.25
CA LEU A 97 -4.97 -5.76 -9.58
C LEU A 97 -5.52 -5.43 -8.19
N ARG A 98 -4.77 -4.64 -7.41
CA ARG A 98 -5.15 -4.26 -6.06
C ARG A 98 -6.43 -3.43 -6.03
N ARG A 99 -6.57 -2.48 -6.97
CA ARG A 99 -7.82 -1.73 -7.12
C ARG A 99 -8.98 -2.65 -7.45
N ALA A 100 -8.82 -3.58 -8.39
CA ALA A 100 -9.88 -4.54 -8.73
C ALA A 100 -10.32 -5.36 -7.51
N GLN A 101 -9.38 -5.81 -6.68
CA GLN A 101 -9.69 -6.49 -5.42
C GLN A 101 -10.48 -5.58 -4.47
N LEU A 102 -10.06 -4.33 -4.29
CA LEU A 102 -10.73 -3.36 -3.40
C LEU A 102 -12.13 -2.97 -3.89
N VAL A 103 -12.36 -2.93 -5.19
CA VAL A 103 -13.70 -2.67 -5.78
C VAL A 103 -14.63 -3.85 -5.52
N VAL A 104 -14.15 -5.09 -5.66
CA VAL A 104 -14.97 -6.30 -5.47
C VAL A 104 -15.21 -6.64 -4.00
N GLN A 105 -14.19 -6.49 -3.17
CA GLN A 105 -14.20 -6.96 -1.77
C GLN A 105 -14.39 -5.81 -0.76
N GLY A 106 -14.34 -4.55 -1.21
CA GLY A 106 -14.63 -3.37 -0.40
C GLY A 106 -13.62 -3.14 0.73
N ARG A 107 -14.12 -2.57 1.84
CA ARG A 107 -13.30 -2.23 3.03
C ARG A 107 -12.65 -3.43 3.72
N PHE A 108 -13.11 -4.66 3.47
CA PHE A 108 -12.58 -5.85 4.13
C PHE A 108 -11.13 -6.17 3.75
N VAL A 109 -10.69 -5.79 2.55
CA VAL A 109 -9.31 -6.00 2.09
C VAL A 109 -8.49 -4.72 2.06
N ASP A 110 -9.07 -3.62 2.54
CA ASP A 110 -8.41 -2.34 2.73
C ASP A 110 -7.61 -2.39 4.03
N LEU A 111 -6.38 -2.88 3.92
CA LEU A 111 -5.47 -3.11 5.04
C LEU A 111 -5.07 -1.80 5.74
N ILE A 112 -5.03 -0.69 4.99
CA ILE A 112 -4.76 0.63 5.53
C ILE A 112 -5.97 1.10 6.36
N ALA A 113 -7.20 0.90 5.89
CA ALA A 113 -8.38 1.26 6.68
C ALA A 113 -8.54 0.41 7.95
N THR A 114 -8.20 -0.88 7.89
CA THR A 114 -8.51 -1.88 8.93
C THR A 114 -7.50 -1.99 10.09
N ALA A 115 -6.50 -1.11 10.17
CA ALA A 115 -5.61 -0.98 11.35
C ALA A 115 -4.61 -2.10 11.59
N TRP A 116 -4.16 -2.81 10.55
CA TRP A 116 -3.21 -3.89 10.79
C TRP A 116 -1.82 -3.34 11.15
N PRO A 117 -1.22 -3.79 12.27
CA PRO A 117 0.13 -3.40 12.62
C PRO A 117 1.14 -3.97 11.59
N LEU A 118 2.30 -3.32 11.44
CA LEU A 118 3.29 -3.61 10.37
C LEU A 118 3.72 -5.09 10.29
N ASN A 119 3.71 -5.79 11.42
CA ASN A 119 3.97 -7.23 11.53
C ASN A 119 2.93 -8.10 10.82
N VAL A 120 1.72 -7.61 10.54
CA VAL A 120 0.72 -8.34 9.74
C VAL A 120 0.78 -8.01 8.26
N PHE A 121 1.34 -6.84 7.90
CA PHE A 121 1.75 -6.63 6.51
C PHE A 121 2.76 -7.70 6.06
N ASP A 122 3.63 -8.18 6.96
CA ASP A 122 4.55 -9.29 6.67
C ASP A 122 3.83 -10.64 6.46
N ILE A 123 2.73 -10.90 7.17
CA ILE A 123 1.96 -12.16 7.03
C ILE A 123 1.13 -12.15 5.75
N VAL A 124 0.45 -11.05 5.43
CA VAL A 124 -0.43 -10.95 4.26
C VAL A 124 0.36 -10.82 2.96
N PHE A 125 1.54 -10.20 2.99
CA PHE A 125 2.36 -9.96 1.80
C PHE A 125 3.66 -10.78 1.71
N GLY A 126 3.94 -11.64 2.70
CA GLY A 126 5.04 -12.61 2.72
C GLY A 126 4.68 -13.96 2.11
N LEU A 127 3.41 -14.20 1.78
CA LEU A 127 3.01 -15.40 1.06
C LEU A 127 3.22 -15.22 -0.46
N PRO A 128 3.85 -16.19 -1.15
CA PRO A 128 3.87 -16.20 -2.60
C PRO A 128 2.43 -16.19 -3.11
N SER A 129 2.21 -15.53 -4.25
CA SER A 129 0.95 -15.14 -4.90
C SER A 129 -0.08 -16.26 -5.17
N ASN A 130 0.12 -17.47 -4.63
CA ASN A 130 -0.72 -18.66 -4.79
C ASN A 130 -1.70 -18.90 -3.62
N ILE A 131 -1.68 -18.11 -2.55
CA ILE A 131 -2.59 -18.27 -1.39
C ILE A 131 -3.56 -17.08 -1.27
N ILE A 132 -4.15 -16.66 -2.39
CA ILE A 132 -5.39 -15.87 -2.35
C ILE A 132 -6.41 -16.60 -3.23
N ASN A 133 -6.61 -17.88 -2.95
CA ASN A 133 -7.86 -18.54 -3.26
C ASN A 133 -8.70 -18.51 -1.98
N GLY A 134 -9.92 -17.99 -2.10
CA GLY A 134 -10.81 -17.75 -0.97
C GLY A 134 -11.01 -18.99 -0.11
N ARG A 135 -11.15 -18.73 1.20
CA ARG A 135 -11.17 -19.67 2.35
C ARG A 135 -9.78 -19.89 2.92
N ASP A 136 -9.41 -19.02 3.84
CA ASP A 136 -8.99 -19.42 5.19
C ASP A 136 -8.61 -18.15 5.96
N ILE A 137 -9.64 -17.46 6.44
CA ILE A 137 -9.50 -16.60 7.62
C ILE A 137 -9.33 -17.60 8.77
N VAL A 138 -8.09 -17.99 9.06
CA VAL A 138 -7.78 -18.70 10.29
C VAL A 138 -8.03 -17.71 11.42
N CYS A 139 -9.19 -17.88 12.05
CA CYS A 139 -9.49 -17.28 13.33
C CYS A 139 -8.39 -17.70 14.31
N VAL A 140 -7.52 -16.76 14.69
CA VAL A 140 -6.76 -16.88 15.92
C VAL A 140 -7.73 -16.48 17.03
N THR A 141 -8.50 -17.45 17.52
CA THR A 141 -9.15 -17.36 18.83
C THR A 141 -8.28 -18.08 19.84
N ASP A 142 -8.01 -17.38 20.93
CA ASP A 142 -7.26 -17.78 22.12
C ASP A 142 -7.53 -19.21 22.61
N VAL A 143 -6.46 -19.93 22.99
CA VAL A 143 -6.39 -20.81 24.17
C VAL A 143 -4.98 -20.75 24.75
#